data_AF-A0A3D3M5G0-F1
#
_entry.id   AF-A0A3D3M5G0-F1
#
_cell.length_a   1.000
_cell.length_b   1.000
_cell.length_c   1.000
_cell.angle_alpha   90.00
_cell.angle_beta   90.00
_cell.angle_gamma   90.00
#
_symmetry.space_group_name_H-M   'P 1'
#
loop_
_entity.id
_entity.type
_entity.pdbx_description
1 polymer ?
#
loop_
_entity_poly.entity_id
_entity_poly.type
_entity_poly.pdbx_seq_one_letter_code
_entity_poly.pdbx_strand_id
1 'polypeptide(L)'
;MTLLNRGLWITLLCAIGSAQAMPRTDLAHCTRSANLLACADRQGSYYSVQTQGTTIYLRGYDAPSARRWAQTNSRYGQLNFYTGIASDGEAWVGYSRKVGWTTINRVSSSSGQRFNLRCNRLSGCQ
;
A
#
# COMPACT_ATOMS: atom_id res chain seq x y z
N MET A 1 -25.42 69.98 -2.25
CA MET A 1 -25.12 68.99 -3.32
C MET A 1 -23.61 68.78 -3.27
N THR A 2 -23.02 67.64 -2.90
CA THR A 2 -23.42 66.23 -2.87
C THR A 2 -22.47 65.48 -1.91
N LEU A 3 -23.04 64.55 -1.14
CA LEU A 3 -22.37 63.63 -0.21
C LEU A 3 -21.43 62.68 -0.98
N LEU A 4 -20.14 62.60 -0.62
CA LEU A 4 -19.24 61.57 -1.15
C LEU A 4 -19.36 60.31 -0.29
N ASN A 5 -20.08 59.34 -0.85
CA ASN A 5 -20.49 58.07 -0.28
C ASN A 5 -19.29 57.10 -0.13
N ARG A 6 -18.92 56.73 1.10
CA ARG A 6 -17.90 55.69 1.37
C ARG A 6 -18.53 54.32 1.14
N GLY A 7 -18.40 53.80 -0.08
CA GLY A 7 -18.76 52.43 -0.42
C GLY A 7 -17.75 51.43 0.15
N LEU A 8 -18.15 50.70 1.19
CA LEU A 8 -17.43 49.59 1.79
C LEU A 8 -17.54 48.38 0.83
N TRP A 9 -16.41 47.96 0.22
CA TRP A 9 -16.36 46.76 -0.61
C TRP A 9 -16.23 45.53 0.29
N ILE A 10 -17.33 44.80 0.51
CA ILE A 10 -17.33 43.50 1.19
C ILE A 10 -16.97 42.43 0.15
N THR A 11 -15.74 41.96 0.16
CA THR A 11 -15.30 40.79 -0.60
C THR A 11 -15.84 39.52 0.04
N LEU A 12 -16.83 38.90 -0.61
CA LEU A 12 -17.38 37.59 -0.26
C LEU A 12 -16.36 36.51 -0.65
N LEU A 13 -15.57 36.01 0.30
CA LEU A 13 -14.74 34.82 0.09
C LEU A 13 -15.65 33.58 0.04
N CYS A 14 -15.87 33.04 -1.17
CA CYS A 14 -16.36 31.68 -1.34
C CYS A 14 -15.31 30.71 -0.81
N ALA A 15 -15.56 30.10 0.35
CA ALA A 15 -14.82 28.93 0.80
C ALA A 15 -15.13 27.77 -0.15
N ILE A 16 -14.25 27.53 -1.11
CA ILE A 16 -14.26 26.30 -1.90
C ILE A 16 -13.94 25.18 -0.93
N GLY A 17 -14.97 24.47 -0.47
CA GLY A 17 -14.80 23.24 0.28
C GLY A 17 -13.96 22.29 -0.56
N SER A 18 -12.75 22.00 -0.12
CA SER A 18 -11.89 20.98 -0.70
C SER A 18 -12.55 19.63 -0.51
N ALA A 19 -13.35 19.22 -1.51
CA ALA A 19 -13.73 17.83 -1.68
C ALA A 19 -12.42 17.04 -1.79
N GLN A 20 -12.02 16.37 -0.70
CA GLN A 20 -10.87 15.48 -0.70
C GLN A 20 -11.20 14.35 -1.68
N ALA A 21 -10.72 14.49 -2.91
CA ALA A 21 -10.77 13.42 -3.88
C ALA A 21 -10.04 12.24 -3.23
N MET A 22 -10.78 11.15 -2.97
CA MET A 22 -10.16 9.89 -2.58
C MET A 22 -9.06 9.60 -3.60
N PRO A 23 -7.82 9.29 -3.16
CA PRO A 23 -6.74 9.03 -4.10
C PRO A 23 -7.21 7.91 -5.02
N ARG A 24 -7.37 8.23 -6.32
CA ARG A 24 -7.54 7.22 -7.34
C ARG A 24 -6.19 6.54 -7.46
N THR A 25 -5.97 5.49 -6.67
CA THR A 25 -4.90 4.54 -6.95
C THR A 25 -5.22 3.99 -8.33
N ASP A 26 -4.35 4.25 -9.31
CA ASP A 26 -4.41 3.57 -10.60
C ASP A 26 -4.49 2.06 -10.32
N LEU A 27 -5.63 1.46 -10.64
CA LEU A 27 -5.84 0.05 -10.31
C LEU A 27 -4.90 -0.78 -11.18
N ALA A 28 -4.10 -1.64 -10.54
CA ALA A 28 -3.28 -2.60 -11.26
C ALA A 28 -4.17 -3.54 -12.10
N HIS A 29 -3.73 -3.81 -13.34
CA HIS A 29 -4.37 -4.80 -14.20
C HIS A 29 -3.92 -6.19 -13.78
N CYS A 30 -4.87 -7.01 -13.35
CA CYS A 30 -4.59 -8.34 -12.81
C CYS A 30 -5.24 -9.45 -13.65
N THR A 31 -4.46 -10.48 -13.97
CA THR A 31 -4.93 -11.75 -14.50
C THR A 31 -4.90 -12.80 -13.39
N ARG A 32 -5.98 -13.56 -13.24
CA ARG A 32 -6.11 -14.57 -12.19
C ARG A 32 -6.43 -15.93 -12.78
N SER A 33 -5.78 -16.95 -12.23
CA SER A 33 -6.07 -18.37 -12.46
C SER A 33 -6.32 -19.06 -11.11
N ALA A 34 -6.37 -20.40 -11.09
CA ALA A 34 -6.73 -21.19 -9.92
C ALA A 34 -5.88 -20.85 -8.68
N ASN A 35 -4.56 -20.95 -8.82
CA ASN A 35 -3.60 -20.71 -7.75
C ASN A 35 -2.59 -19.61 -8.08
N LEU A 36 -2.79 -18.88 -9.18
CA LEU A 36 -1.90 -17.83 -9.67
C LEU A 36 -2.66 -16.51 -9.82
N LEU A 37 -2.03 -15.42 -9.39
CA LEU A 37 -2.44 -14.05 -9.66
C LEU A 37 -1.22 -13.32 -10.24
N ALA A 38 -1.39 -12.61 -11.33
CA ALA A 38 -0.35 -11.75 -11.89
C ALA A 38 -0.94 -10.37 -12.12
N CYS A 39 -0.25 -9.32 -11.68
CA CYS A 39 -0.71 -7.94 -11.74
C CYS A 39 0.41 -7.03 -12.25
N ALA A 40 0.03 -6.02 -13.02
CA ALA A 40 0.92 -4.94 -13.45
C ALA A 40 0.21 -3.59 -13.29
N ASP A 41 0.92 -2.59 -12.79
CA ASP A 41 0.44 -1.21 -12.74
C ASP A 41 0.82 -0.43 -14.01
N ARG A 42 0.33 0.80 -14.13
CA ARG A 42 0.65 1.68 -15.26
C ARG A 42 2.02 2.33 -15.15
N GLN A 43 2.61 2.33 -13.95
CA GLN A 43 3.91 2.90 -13.66
C GLN A 43 5.06 1.93 -13.99
N GLY A 44 4.74 0.68 -14.38
CA GLY A 44 5.68 -0.35 -14.80
C GLY A 44 6.03 -1.37 -13.71
N SER A 45 5.50 -1.23 -12.49
CA SER A 45 5.68 -2.26 -11.47
C SER A 45 4.77 -3.44 -11.74
N TYR A 46 5.25 -4.63 -11.43
CA TYR A 46 4.48 -5.85 -11.62
C TYR A 46 4.79 -6.86 -10.53
N TYR A 47 3.83 -7.72 -10.24
CA TYR A 47 4.02 -8.79 -9.28
C TYR A 47 3.18 -10.01 -9.66
N SER A 48 3.63 -11.17 -9.22
CA SER A 48 2.89 -12.42 -9.30
C SER A 48 2.86 -13.11 -7.96
N VAL A 49 1.71 -13.73 -7.66
CA VAL A 49 1.45 -14.49 -6.45
C VAL A 49 1.03 -15.88 -6.85
N GLN A 50 1.70 -16.89 -6.32
CA GLN A 50 1.33 -18.28 -6.46
C GLN A 50 1.05 -18.88 -5.08
N THR A 51 -0.10 -19.50 -4.93
CA THR A 51 -0.51 -20.16 -3.68
C THR A 51 -0.33 -21.67 -3.81
N GLN A 52 0.41 -22.29 -2.90
CA GLN A 52 0.60 -23.74 -2.82
C GLN A 52 0.39 -24.20 -1.38
N GLY A 53 -0.80 -24.73 -1.08
CA GLY A 53 -1.16 -25.13 0.28
C GLY A 53 -1.13 -23.95 1.25
N THR A 54 -0.29 -24.04 2.28
CA THR A 54 -0.06 -22.98 3.27
C THR A 54 1.06 -22.02 2.89
N THR A 55 1.76 -22.27 1.78
CA THR A 55 2.86 -21.44 1.28
C THR A 55 2.37 -20.53 0.16
N ILE A 56 2.78 -19.27 0.19
CA ILE A 56 2.50 -18.28 -0.86
C ILE A 56 3.83 -17.76 -1.37
N TYR A 57 4.07 -17.92 -2.67
CA TYR A 57 5.24 -17.38 -3.35
C TYR A 57 4.86 -16.07 -4.02
N LEU A 58 5.62 -15.02 -3.74
CA LEU A 58 5.48 -13.72 -4.37
C LEU A 58 6.79 -13.38 -5.07
N ARG A 59 6.68 -12.72 -6.21
CA ARG A 59 7.82 -12.14 -6.93
C ARG A 59 7.35 -10.95 -7.72
N GLY A 60 8.23 -9.99 -7.94
CA GLY A 60 7.86 -8.81 -8.68
C GLY A 60 9.03 -7.93 -9.03
N TYR A 61 8.67 -6.79 -9.59
CA TYR A 61 9.54 -5.68 -9.92
C TYR A 61 8.89 -4.41 -9.42
N ASP A 62 9.66 -3.61 -8.69
CA ASP A 62 9.30 -2.29 -8.24
C ASP A 62 9.94 -1.25 -9.17
N ALA A 63 9.11 -0.57 -9.98
CA ALA A 63 9.62 0.40 -10.94
C ALA A 63 10.28 1.64 -10.31
N PRO A 64 9.73 2.25 -9.23
CA PRO A 64 10.35 3.40 -8.58
C PRO A 64 11.78 3.16 -8.08
N SER A 65 12.05 1.99 -7.49
CA SER A 65 13.41 1.63 -7.06
C SER A 65 14.21 0.82 -8.09
N ALA A 66 13.58 0.47 -9.22
CA ALA A 66 14.13 -0.39 -10.26
C ALA A 66 14.64 -1.77 -9.75
N ARG A 67 14.01 -2.32 -8.72
CA ARG A 67 14.44 -3.58 -8.07
C ARG A 67 13.50 -4.73 -8.36
N ARG A 68 14.08 -5.90 -8.65
CA ARG A 68 13.33 -7.16 -8.62
C ARG A 68 13.34 -7.70 -7.21
N TRP A 69 12.28 -8.38 -6.84
CA TRP A 69 12.18 -8.99 -5.52
C TRP A 69 11.44 -10.32 -5.56
N ALA A 70 11.72 -11.15 -4.56
CA ALA A 70 11.01 -12.38 -4.30
C ALA A 70 10.73 -12.51 -2.80
N GLN A 71 9.57 -13.03 -2.45
CA GLN A 71 9.15 -13.25 -1.08
C GLN A 71 8.41 -14.58 -0.95
N THR A 72 8.68 -15.33 0.11
CA THR A 72 7.93 -16.53 0.45
C THR A 72 7.20 -16.28 1.75
N ASN A 73 5.91 -16.62 1.79
CA ASN A 73 5.09 -16.55 2.98
C ASN A 73 4.66 -17.95 3.41
N SER A 74 4.73 -18.22 4.70
CA SER A 74 4.28 -19.47 5.31
C SER A 74 3.19 -19.18 6.33
N ARG A 75 1.99 -19.72 6.08
CA ARG A 75 0.81 -19.51 6.91
C ARG A 75 0.66 -20.60 7.97
N TYR A 76 0.57 -20.18 9.22
CA TYR A 76 0.31 -20.98 10.41
C TYR A 76 -0.93 -20.44 11.14
N GLY A 77 -2.12 -20.89 10.72
CA GLY A 77 -3.40 -20.41 11.26
C GLY A 77 -3.65 -18.93 10.99
N GLN A 78 -3.63 -18.11 12.06
CA GLN A 78 -3.79 -16.65 12.00
C GLN A 78 -2.46 -15.89 11.87
N LEU A 79 -1.33 -16.60 11.93
CA LEU A 79 0.01 -16.07 11.80
C LEU A 79 0.54 -16.40 10.41
N ASN A 80 1.19 -15.44 9.76
CA ASN A 80 1.79 -15.62 8.45
C ASN A 80 3.18 -15.00 8.48
N PHE A 81 4.20 -15.85 8.47
CA PHE A 81 5.60 -15.44 8.40
C PHE A 81 5.98 -15.22 6.95
N TYR A 82 6.86 -14.27 6.71
CA TYR A 82 7.38 -14.07 5.37
C TYR A 82 8.84 -13.63 5.40
N THR A 83 9.57 -14.07 4.39
CA THR A 83 10.96 -13.72 4.13
C THR A 83 11.09 -13.33 2.68
N GLY A 84 11.90 -12.32 2.39
CA GLY A 84 12.12 -11.90 1.02
C GLY A 84 13.50 -11.32 0.79
N ILE A 85 13.81 -11.15 -0.48
CA ILE A 85 15.07 -10.64 -0.99
C ILE A 85 14.82 -9.79 -2.23
N ALA A 86 15.58 -8.71 -2.35
CA ALA A 86 15.61 -7.83 -3.51
C ALA A 86 16.92 -8.01 -4.30
N SER A 87 16.93 -7.56 -5.55
CA SER A 87 18.04 -7.73 -6.49
C SER A 87 19.31 -6.97 -6.10
N ASP A 88 19.21 -6.00 -5.21
CA ASP A 88 20.32 -5.25 -4.62
C ASP A 88 20.93 -5.95 -3.39
N GLY A 89 20.40 -7.11 -2.99
CA GLY A 89 20.85 -7.88 -1.83
C GLY A 89 20.15 -7.49 -0.52
N GLU A 90 19.21 -6.54 -0.53
CA GLU A 90 18.38 -6.26 0.63
C GLU A 90 17.50 -7.49 0.93
N ALA A 91 17.56 -7.98 2.17
CA ALA A 91 16.77 -9.10 2.64
C ALA A 91 15.88 -8.65 3.79
N TRP A 92 14.65 -9.12 3.83
CA TRP A 92 13.72 -8.82 4.92
C TRP A 92 13.06 -10.07 5.47
N VAL A 93 12.64 -9.94 6.72
CA VAL A 93 11.84 -10.92 7.41
C VAL A 93 10.73 -10.21 8.19
N GLY A 94 9.59 -10.86 8.28
CA GLY A 94 8.49 -10.32 9.04
C GLY A 94 7.40 -11.33 9.32
N TYR A 95 6.37 -10.86 9.98
CA TYR A 95 5.16 -11.61 10.18
C TYR A 95 3.95 -10.69 10.17
N SER A 96 2.84 -11.26 9.73
CA SER A 96 1.51 -10.69 9.86
C SER A 96 0.67 -11.58 10.76
N ARG A 97 -0.05 -10.98 11.71
CA ARG A 97 -0.98 -11.68 12.59
C ARG A 97 -2.34 -11.00 12.56
N LYS A 98 -3.39 -11.80 12.53
CA LYS A 98 -4.76 -11.30 12.63
C LYS A 98 -5.27 -11.44 14.07
N VAL A 99 -5.74 -10.33 14.63
CA VAL A 99 -6.36 -10.23 15.96
C VAL A 99 -7.73 -9.57 15.78
N GLY A 100 -8.78 -10.40 15.78
CA GLY A 100 -10.14 -9.96 15.45
C GLY A 100 -10.22 -9.32 14.06
N TRP A 101 -10.62 -8.05 14.00
CA TRP A 101 -10.72 -7.24 12.78
C TRP A 101 -9.44 -6.49 12.40
N THR A 102 -8.37 -6.68 13.18
CA THR A 102 -7.10 -5.96 13.00
C THR A 102 -6.01 -6.92 12.52
N THR A 103 -5.29 -6.53 11.49
CA THR A 103 -4.06 -7.18 11.03
C THR A 103 -2.88 -6.35 11.51
N ILE A 104 -1.95 -6.98 12.22
CA ILE A 104 -0.70 -6.37 12.68
C ILE A 104 0.42 -6.98 11.86
N ASN A 105 1.23 -6.14 11.23
CA ASN A 105 2.31 -6.54 10.37
C ASN A 105 3.63 -5.94 10.87
N ARG A 106 4.66 -6.77 11.06
CA ARG A 106 5.99 -6.30 11.47
C ARG A 106 7.05 -6.81 10.50
N VAL A 107 7.83 -5.88 9.96
CA VAL A 107 8.90 -6.13 8.99
C VAL A 107 10.21 -5.60 9.56
N SER A 108 11.28 -6.36 9.39
CA SER A 108 12.66 -5.90 9.56
C SER A 108 13.45 -6.21 8.30
N SER A 109 14.25 -5.25 7.85
CA SER A 109 15.14 -5.39 6.70
C SER A 109 16.62 -5.39 7.12
N SER A 110 17.46 -6.03 6.32
CA SER A 110 18.93 -6.01 6.45
C SER A 110 19.52 -4.62 6.26
N SER A 111 18.80 -3.71 5.58
CA SER A 111 19.14 -2.29 5.47
C SER A 111 18.92 -1.49 6.76
N GLY A 112 18.42 -2.14 7.83
CA GLY A 112 18.11 -1.51 9.11
C GLY A 112 16.70 -0.93 9.19
N GLN A 113 15.96 -0.91 8.08
CA GLN A 113 14.57 -0.45 8.07
C GLN A 113 13.65 -1.36 8.86
N ARG A 114 12.74 -0.77 9.64
CA ARG A 114 11.73 -1.48 10.42
C ARG A 114 10.39 -0.80 10.28
N PHE A 115 9.37 -1.58 9.97
CA PHE A 115 8.01 -1.08 9.77
C PHE A 115 7.03 -1.90 10.60
N ASN A 116 6.07 -1.20 11.20
CA ASN A 116 4.94 -1.80 11.89
C ASN A 116 3.67 -1.20 11.29
N LEU A 117 2.88 -2.02 10.63
CA LEU A 117 1.63 -1.60 9.98
C LEU A 117 0.45 -2.27 10.69
N ARG A 118 -0.50 -1.47 11.14
CA ARG A 118 -1.73 -1.92 11.78
C ARG A 118 -2.91 -1.59 10.88
N CYS A 119 -3.45 -2.60 10.21
CA CYS A 119 -4.62 -2.49 9.35
C CYS A 119 -5.87 -2.97 10.06
N ASN A 120 -6.78 -2.05 10.38
CA ASN A 120 -8.12 -2.37 10.88
C ASN A 120 -9.14 -2.22 9.76
N ARG A 121 -10.14 -3.11 9.72
CA ARG A 121 -11.19 -3.07 8.69
C ARG A 121 -12.01 -1.78 8.69
N LEU A 122 -12.22 -1.15 9.84
CA LEU A 122 -13.05 0.05 10.01
C LEU A 122 -12.22 1.34 9.91
N SER A 123 -11.02 1.35 10.48
CA SER A 123 -10.19 2.57 10.56
C SER A 123 -9.04 2.63 9.55
N GLY A 124 -8.92 1.66 8.66
CA GLY A 124 -7.85 1.60 7.66
C GLY A 124 -6.50 1.15 8.23
N CYS A 125 -5.42 1.42 7.49
CA CYS A 125 -4.06 1.08 7.88
C CYS A 125 -3.32 2.30 8.44
N GLN A 126 -2.64 2.09 9.55
CA GLN A 126 -1.81 3.06 10.26
C GLN A 126 -0.41 2.49 10.48
#